data_AF-J9WMW0-F1
#
_entry.id   AF-J9WMW0-F1
#
_cell.length_a   1.000
_cell.length_b   1.000
_cell.length_c   1.000
_cell.angle_alpha   90.00
_cell.angle_beta   90.00
_cell.angle_gamma   90.00
#
_symmetry.space_group_name_H-M   'P 1'
#
loop_
_entity.id
_entity.type
_entity.pdbx_description
1 polymer ?
#
loop_
_entity_poly.entity_id
_entity_poly.type
_entity_poly.pdbx_seq_one_letter_code
_entity_poly.pdbx_strand_id
1 'polypeptide(L)'
;ITQSTNVVVENCKISTGDDCISIVNASSGIKMKRISCGPGHGISIGSLGKDNSTGIVTKVVLDTAFLRETTNGVRIKTWQGGSGYVRAVRFENVRMENVENPIIIDQFYCDHTTCEPQASAVKISQIMYRNISGTQRARTR
;
A
#
# COMPACT_ATOMS: atom_id res chain seq x y z
N ILE A 1 -0.76 10.47 -3.45
CA ILE A 1 -2.14 10.81 -3.85
C ILE A 1 -2.96 11.04 -2.59
N THR A 2 -3.48 12.25 -2.39
CA THR A 2 -4.24 12.66 -1.19
C THR A 2 -5.44 13.51 -1.60
N GLN A 3 -6.54 13.48 -0.86
CA GLN A 3 -7.72 14.34 -1.09
C GLN A 3 -8.15 14.40 -2.57
N SER A 4 -8.19 13.24 -3.23
CA SER A 4 -8.33 13.14 -4.69
C SER A 4 -9.42 12.15 -5.07
N THR A 5 -10.15 12.46 -6.15
CA THR A 5 -11.18 11.57 -6.70
C THR A 5 -10.93 11.32 -8.18
N ASN A 6 -11.12 10.08 -8.65
CA ASN A 6 -11.02 9.68 -10.07
C ASN A 6 -9.64 9.96 -10.70
N VAL A 7 -8.58 9.50 -10.04
CA VAL A 7 -7.20 9.63 -10.54
C VAL A 7 -6.80 8.38 -11.30
N VAL A 8 -6.15 8.57 -12.45
CA VAL A 8 -5.51 7.50 -13.22
C VAL A 8 -3.99 7.72 -13.21
N VAL A 9 -3.25 6.67 -12.86
CA VAL A 9 -1.79 6.61 -12.97
C VAL A 9 -1.45 5.44 -13.88
N GLU A 10 -0.81 5.70 -15.02
CA GLU A 10 -0.50 4.62 -15.95
C GLU A 10 0.81 4.81 -16.71
N ASN A 11 1.40 3.71 -17.17
CA ASN A 11 2.63 3.70 -17.98
C ASN A 11 3.83 4.36 -17.28
N CYS A 12 3.93 4.18 -15.97
CA CYS A 12 5.00 4.80 -15.19
C CYS A 12 6.14 3.81 -14.92
N LYS A 13 7.37 4.31 -14.99
CA LYS A 13 8.56 3.67 -14.40
C LYS A 13 9.04 4.55 -13.25
N ILE A 14 9.04 3.99 -12.04
CA ILE A 14 9.35 4.72 -10.81
C ILE A 14 10.46 3.97 -10.08
N SER A 15 11.55 4.67 -9.80
CA SER A 15 12.70 4.18 -9.05
C SER A 15 13.11 5.27 -8.07
N THR A 16 12.85 5.03 -6.80
CA THR A 16 12.97 6.03 -5.72
C THR A 16 13.49 5.37 -4.45
N GLY A 17 13.84 6.18 -3.44
CA GLY A 17 14.19 5.67 -2.11
C GLY A 17 12.99 5.21 -1.27
N ASP A 18 11.77 5.64 -1.61
CA ASP A 18 10.55 5.39 -0.82
C ASP A 18 9.43 4.76 -1.68
N ASP A 19 8.16 4.91 -1.28
CA ASP A 19 6.97 4.38 -1.95
C ASP A 19 6.92 4.88 -3.41
N CYS A 20 6.81 3.96 -4.37
CA CYS A 20 6.60 4.33 -5.77
C CYS A 20 5.27 5.07 -5.94
N ILE A 21 4.24 4.62 -5.23
CA ILE A 21 2.94 5.28 -5.13
C ILE A 21 2.44 5.14 -3.70
N SER A 22 2.12 6.26 -3.05
CA SER A 22 1.41 6.30 -1.77
C SER A 22 0.02 6.91 -1.96
N ILE A 23 -1.02 6.19 -1.52
CA ILE A 23 -2.43 6.63 -1.52
C ILE A 23 -2.86 6.87 -0.09
N VAL A 24 -3.16 8.11 0.26
CA VAL A 24 -3.47 8.53 1.63
C VAL A 24 -4.87 9.14 1.74
N ASN A 25 -5.18 9.75 2.88
CA ASN A 25 -6.53 10.10 3.31
C ASN A 25 -7.38 10.84 2.25
N ALA A 26 -8.70 10.64 2.34
CA ALA A 26 -9.72 11.24 1.50
C ALA A 26 -9.51 10.99 -0.01
N SER A 27 -9.03 9.79 -0.36
CA SER A 27 -8.80 9.40 -1.75
C SER A 27 -9.80 8.34 -2.23
N SER A 28 -10.38 8.54 -3.42
CA SER A 28 -11.28 7.55 -4.02
C SER A 28 -11.18 7.43 -5.54
N GLY A 29 -11.48 6.24 -6.07
CA GLY A 29 -11.53 6.02 -7.51
C GLY A 29 -10.16 6.08 -8.16
N ILE A 30 -9.15 5.49 -7.50
CA ILE A 30 -7.77 5.50 -7.98
C ILE A 30 -7.53 4.26 -8.84
N LYS A 31 -7.11 4.47 -10.10
CA LYS A 31 -6.74 3.39 -11.02
C LYS A 31 -5.27 3.50 -11.35
N MET A 32 -4.54 2.41 -11.14
CA MET A 32 -3.13 2.27 -11.48
C MET A 32 -2.99 1.17 -12.51
N LYS A 33 -2.28 1.42 -13.62
CA LYS A 33 -2.12 0.42 -14.68
C LYS A 33 -0.75 0.44 -15.33
N ARG A 34 -0.16 -0.74 -15.57
CA ARG A 34 1.18 -0.89 -16.20
C ARG A 34 2.23 -0.06 -15.47
N ILE A 35 2.43 -0.39 -14.18
CA ILE A 35 3.40 0.28 -13.32
C ILE A 35 4.66 -0.57 -13.19
N SER A 36 5.83 0.01 -13.47
CA SER A 36 7.14 -0.56 -13.12
C SER A 36 7.69 0.19 -11.91
N CYS A 37 7.94 -0.51 -10.82
CA CYS A 37 8.34 0.06 -9.54
C CYS A 37 9.57 -0.66 -9.00
N GLY A 38 10.63 0.08 -8.68
CA GLY A 38 11.82 -0.51 -8.08
C GLY A 38 13.14 0.14 -8.48
N PRO A 39 14.10 0.24 -7.53
CA PRO A 39 13.98 0.02 -6.07
C PRO A 39 13.02 1.01 -5.38
N GLY A 40 12.70 0.76 -4.10
CA GLY A 40 11.83 1.61 -3.26
C GLY A 40 11.01 0.83 -2.23
N HIS A 41 9.96 1.46 -1.67
CA HIS A 41 9.07 0.83 -0.68
C HIS A 41 7.85 0.09 -1.26
N GLY A 42 7.69 0.10 -2.58
CA GLY A 42 6.55 -0.54 -3.26
C GLY A 42 5.36 0.37 -3.47
N ILE A 43 4.16 -0.21 -3.55
CA ILE A 43 2.89 0.51 -3.70
C ILE A 43 2.12 0.42 -2.40
N SER A 44 1.86 1.56 -1.76
CA SER A 44 1.28 1.63 -0.43
C SER A 44 -0.06 2.37 -0.42
N ILE A 45 -1.04 1.80 0.30
CA ILE A 45 -2.16 2.55 0.85
C ILE A 45 -1.80 2.94 2.28
N GLY A 46 -1.73 4.25 2.53
CA GLY A 46 -1.39 4.86 3.81
C GLY A 46 0.00 5.49 3.88
N SER A 47 0.43 5.96 5.06
CA SER A 47 -0.22 5.66 6.35
C SER A 47 -1.54 6.41 6.56
N LEU A 48 -2.47 5.78 7.27
CA LEU A 48 -3.83 6.30 7.52
C LEU A 48 -4.15 6.28 9.01
N GLY A 49 -4.83 7.31 9.49
CA GLY A 49 -5.31 7.38 10.87
C GLY A 49 -4.30 7.88 11.89
N LYS A 50 -3.25 8.62 11.46
CA LYS A 50 -2.27 9.23 12.38
C LYS A 50 -2.99 10.10 13.41
N ASP A 51 -2.51 10.13 14.65
CA ASP A 51 -3.06 10.97 15.72
C ASP A 51 -4.55 10.73 15.95
N ASN A 52 -4.97 9.45 15.91
CA ASN A 52 -6.35 9.00 16.04
C ASN A 52 -7.33 9.60 15.00
N SER A 53 -6.79 10.13 13.90
CA SER A 53 -7.59 10.73 12.84
C SER A 53 -8.40 9.69 12.05
N THR A 54 -9.37 10.18 11.29
CA THR A 54 -10.14 9.37 10.35
C THR A 54 -9.40 9.24 9.02
N GLY A 55 -9.06 8.01 8.64
CA GLY A 55 -8.49 7.64 7.35
C GLY A 55 -9.52 6.99 6.44
N ILE A 56 -9.78 7.58 5.27
CA ILE A 56 -10.72 7.06 4.27
C ILE A 56 -10.04 6.89 2.92
N VAL A 57 -9.96 5.65 2.44
CA VAL A 57 -9.54 5.31 1.08
C VAL A 57 -10.49 4.26 0.51
N THR A 58 -10.98 4.47 -0.73
CA THR A 58 -11.88 3.48 -1.34
C THR A 58 -11.87 3.45 -2.86
N LYS A 59 -12.22 2.29 -3.45
CA LYS A 59 -12.25 2.10 -4.91
C LYS A 59 -10.86 2.30 -5.51
N VAL A 60 -9.90 1.50 -5.04
CA VAL A 60 -8.52 1.49 -5.54
C VAL A 60 -8.31 0.23 -6.37
N VAL A 61 -7.78 0.38 -7.58
CA VAL A 61 -7.44 -0.73 -8.46
C VAL A 61 -6.02 -0.56 -8.94
N LEU A 62 -5.17 -1.54 -8.68
CA LEU A 62 -3.89 -1.74 -9.37
C LEU A 62 -4.05 -2.92 -10.30
N ASP A 63 -3.92 -2.71 -11.61
CA ASP A 63 -3.95 -3.75 -12.64
C ASP A 63 -2.66 -3.72 -13.44
N THR A 64 -1.91 -4.83 -13.43
CA THR A 64 -0.64 -4.97 -14.16
C THR A 64 0.47 -4.11 -13.54
N ALA A 65 1.29 -4.75 -12.71
CA ALA A 65 2.46 -4.10 -12.14
C ALA A 65 3.66 -5.06 -12.07
N PHE A 66 4.86 -4.51 -12.25
CA PHE A 66 6.11 -5.20 -12.02
C PHE A 66 6.90 -4.49 -10.93
N LEU A 67 7.12 -5.18 -9.80
CA LEU A 67 7.86 -4.66 -8.66
C LEU A 67 9.16 -5.42 -8.51
N ARG A 68 10.29 -4.71 -8.45
CA ARG A 68 11.61 -5.33 -8.30
C ARG A 68 12.43 -4.63 -7.23
N GLU A 69 13.15 -5.42 -6.43
CA GLU A 69 14.12 -4.91 -5.43
C GLU A 69 13.52 -3.94 -4.40
N THR A 70 12.19 -4.00 -4.18
CA THR A 70 11.50 -3.16 -3.21
C THR A 70 11.43 -3.81 -1.83
N THR A 71 11.27 -3.00 -0.78
CA THR A 71 11.04 -3.52 0.58
C THR A 71 9.63 -4.09 0.76
N ASN A 72 8.66 -3.61 -0.01
CA ASN A 72 7.32 -4.21 -0.05
C ASN A 72 6.82 -4.31 -1.49
N GLY A 73 5.92 -5.25 -1.74
CA GLY A 73 5.17 -5.31 -2.98
C GLY A 73 3.98 -4.36 -2.90
N VAL A 74 2.82 -4.91 -2.51
CA VAL A 74 1.62 -4.11 -2.22
C VAL A 74 1.38 -4.08 -0.71
N ARG A 75 1.20 -2.87 -0.18
CA ARG A 75 1.13 -2.62 1.27
C ARG A 75 -0.12 -1.82 1.65
N ILE A 76 -0.75 -2.18 2.76
CA ILE A 76 -1.70 -1.32 3.47
C ILE A 76 -1.13 -1.03 4.85
N LYS A 77 -0.90 0.23 5.20
CA LYS A 77 -0.36 0.65 6.50
C LYS A 77 -1.31 1.62 7.20
N THR A 78 -1.74 1.31 8.41
CA THR A 78 -2.65 2.15 9.21
C THR A 78 -2.10 2.31 10.61
N TRP A 79 -2.21 3.51 11.17
CA TRP A 79 -1.83 3.79 12.54
C TRP A 79 -2.80 3.12 13.51
N GLN A 80 -2.26 2.70 14.65
CA GLN A 80 -3.06 2.35 15.81
C GLN A 80 -3.84 3.58 16.30
N GLY A 81 -5.01 3.35 16.88
CA GLY A 81 -5.92 4.40 17.37
C GLY A 81 -6.79 5.03 16.28
N GLY A 82 -6.35 4.97 15.01
CA GLY A 82 -7.06 5.54 13.87
C GLY A 82 -8.47 5.01 13.65
N SER A 83 -9.28 5.77 12.91
CA SER A 83 -10.68 5.44 12.56
C SER A 83 -10.95 5.56 11.06
N GLY A 84 -12.13 5.17 10.59
CA GLY A 84 -12.49 5.23 9.17
C GLY A 84 -12.34 3.89 8.46
N TYR A 85 -12.02 3.91 7.16
CA TYR A 85 -11.92 2.68 6.37
C TYR A 85 -10.97 2.73 5.17
N VAL A 86 -10.37 1.56 4.88
CA VAL A 86 -9.86 1.18 3.57
C VAL A 86 -10.78 0.10 3.02
N ARG A 87 -11.47 0.37 1.90
CA ARG A 87 -12.38 -0.63 1.31
C ARG A 87 -12.46 -0.65 -0.20
N ALA A 88 -12.86 -1.79 -0.76
CA ALA A 88 -12.99 -2.00 -2.20
C ALA A 88 -11.65 -1.72 -2.91
N VAL A 89 -10.63 -2.48 -2.51
CA VAL A 89 -9.28 -2.42 -3.07
C VAL A 89 -9.01 -3.70 -3.83
N ARG A 90 -8.46 -3.58 -5.03
CA ARG A 90 -8.04 -4.72 -5.84
C ARG A 90 -6.61 -4.52 -6.32
N PHE A 91 -5.73 -5.44 -5.93
CA PHE A 91 -4.39 -5.59 -6.49
C PHE A 91 -4.40 -6.80 -7.41
N GLU A 92 -4.18 -6.59 -8.70
CA GLU A 92 -4.25 -7.64 -9.70
C GLU A 92 -3.12 -7.62 -10.72
N ASN A 93 -2.74 -8.81 -11.20
CA ASN A 93 -1.72 -9.00 -12.23
C ASN A 93 -0.37 -8.39 -11.82
N VAL A 94 0.10 -8.72 -10.61
CA VAL A 94 1.34 -8.18 -10.05
C VAL A 94 2.44 -9.23 -10.11
N ARG A 95 3.55 -8.90 -10.79
CA ARG A 95 4.76 -9.71 -10.79
C ARG A 95 5.83 -9.07 -9.91
N MET A 96 6.49 -9.88 -9.08
CA MET A 96 7.48 -9.42 -8.11
C MET A 96 8.83 -10.11 -8.31
N GLU A 97 9.92 -9.39 -8.10
CA GLU A 97 11.28 -9.94 -8.15
C GLU A 97 12.13 -9.37 -7.00
N ASN A 98 12.67 -10.25 -6.15
CA ASN A 98 13.54 -9.84 -5.06
C ASN A 98 12.90 -8.77 -4.11
N VAL A 99 11.60 -8.93 -3.86
CA VAL A 99 10.80 -8.06 -2.99
C VAL A 99 10.84 -8.60 -1.56
N GLU A 100 11.13 -7.77 -0.56
CA GLU A 100 11.28 -8.28 0.82
C GLU A 100 9.96 -8.72 1.44
N ASN A 101 8.91 -7.90 1.37
CA ASN A 101 7.56 -8.22 1.85
C ASN A 101 6.54 -8.15 0.68
N PRO A 102 6.26 -9.26 -0.04
CA PRO A 102 5.41 -9.23 -1.24
C PRO A 102 4.02 -8.61 -1.00
N ILE A 103 3.34 -9.01 0.07
CA ILE A 103 2.05 -8.46 0.48
C ILE A 103 2.11 -8.25 1.99
N ILE A 104 1.75 -7.05 2.45
CA ILE A 104 1.71 -6.74 3.88
C ILE A 104 0.53 -5.83 4.22
N ILE A 105 -0.15 -6.16 5.31
CA ILE A 105 -1.13 -5.29 5.96
C ILE A 105 -0.62 -5.05 7.38
N ASP A 106 -0.27 -3.81 7.67
CA ASP A 106 0.22 -3.38 8.97
C ASP A 106 -0.79 -2.41 9.59
N GLN A 107 -1.53 -2.88 10.60
CA GLN A 107 -2.44 -2.05 11.38
C GLN A 107 -1.82 -1.52 12.68
N PHE A 108 -0.54 -1.81 12.90
CA PHE A 108 0.21 -1.41 14.09
C PHE A 108 1.26 -0.33 13.78
N TYR A 109 1.12 0.36 12.64
CA TYR A 109 2.11 1.31 12.16
C TYR A 109 2.40 2.39 13.23
N CYS A 110 3.69 2.56 13.50
CA CYS A 110 4.25 3.39 14.55
C CYS A 110 5.61 3.92 14.06
N ASP A 111 5.89 5.21 14.26
CA ASP A 111 7.17 5.85 13.91
C ASP A 111 8.16 5.88 15.09
N HIS A 112 7.79 5.33 16.24
CA HIS A 112 8.62 5.20 17.42
C HIS A 112 9.04 3.74 17.65
N THR A 113 10.10 3.52 18.43
CA THR A 113 10.59 2.17 18.80
C THR A 113 9.52 1.33 19.50
N THR A 114 8.64 2.01 20.26
CA THR A 114 7.51 1.40 20.96
C THR A 114 6.35 2.37 20.91
N CYS A 115 5.18 1.91 20.47
CA CYS A 115 3.90 2.61 20.66
C CYS A 115 3.05 1.78 21.61
N GLU A 116 2.32 2.47 22.49
CA GLU A 116 1.32 1.81 23.33
C GLU A 116 0.22 1.21 22.45
N PRO A 117 -0.09 -0.09 22.60
CA PRO A 117 -1.15 -0.74 21.84
C PRO A 117 -2.48 -0.01 22.00
N GLN A 118 -3.07 0.44 20.88
CA GLN A 118 -4.43 0.98 20.88
C GLN A 118 -5.43 -0.03 20.28
N ALA A 119 -6.62 -0.08 20.86
CA ALA A 119 -7.64 -1.07 20.49
C ALA A 119 -8.30 -0.81 19.12
N SER A 120 -8.32 0.44 18.64
CA SER A 120 -8.89 0.81 17.36
C SER A 120 -7.82 0.93 16.26
N ALA A 121 -8.24 0.69 15.02
CA ALA A 121 -7.47 1.04 13.83
C ALA A 121 -8.46 1.28 12.68
N VAL A 122 -7.96 1.86 11.58
CA VAL A 122 -8.75 2.05 10.36
C VAL A 122 -9.29 0.71 9.86
N LYS A 123 -10.61 0.60 9.65
CA LYS A 123 -11.24 -0.66 9.25
C LYS A 123 -10.83 -1.06 7.82
N ILE A 124 -10.27 -2.26 7.66
CA ILE A 124 -9.91 -2.81 6.34
C ILE A 124 -10.96 -3.85 5.94
N SER A 125 -11.54 -3.71 4.74
CA SER A 125 -12.55 -4.65 4.24
C SER A 125 -12.58 -4.71 2.71
N GLN A 126 -13.08 -5.80 2.12
CA GLN A 126 -13.22 -5.94 0.67
C GLN A 126 -11.89 -5.68 -0.09
N ILE A 127 -10.83 -6.36 0.35
CA ILE A 127 -9.51 -6.33 -0.28
C ILE A 127 -9.36 -7.61 -1.11
N MET A 128 -8.99 -7.45 -2.38
CA MET A 128 -8.74 -8.55 -3.30
C MET A 128 -7.29 -8.52 -3.76
N TYR A 129 -6.60 -9.64 -3.59
CA TYR A 129 -5.31 -9.93 -4.20
C TYR A 129 -5.52 -11.02 -5.24
N ARG A 130 -5.19 -10.76 -6.51
CA ARG A 130 -5.46 -11.71 -7.60
C ARG A 130 -4.30 -11.77 -8.58
N ASN A 131 -3.88 -12.99 -8.95
CA ASN A 131 -2.79 -13.18 -9.89
C ASN A 131 -1.53 -12.39 -9.49
N ILE A 132 -1.05 -12.64 -8.27
CA ILE A 132 0.20 -12.09 -7.75
C ILE A 132 1.22 -13.22 -7.68
N SER A 133 2.38 -13.02 -8.30
CA SER A 133 3.44 -14.03 -8.41
C SER A 133 4.82 -13.39 -8.35
N GLY A 134 5.85 -14.15 -8.00
CA GLY A 134 7.22 -13.63 -7.97
C GLY A 134 8.13 -14.30 -6.96
N THR A 135 9.26 -13.65 -6.70
CA THR A 135 10.26 -14.09 -5.71
C THR A 135 10.39 -13.08 -4.58
N GLN A 136 10.57 -13.59 -3.36
CA GLN A 136 10.91 -12.77 -2.21
C GLN A 136 12.43 -12.66 -2.02
N ARG A 137 12.91 -11.58 -1.41
CA ARG A 137 14.31 -11.47 -1.00
C ARG A 137 14.60 -12.46 0.13
N ALA A 138 15.66 -13.25 -0.01
CA ALA A 138 16.10 -14.13 1.07
C ALA A 138 16.52 -13.27 2.27
N ARG A 139 15.97 -13.57 3.45
CA ARG A 139 16.46 -12.97 4.71
C ARG A 139 17.83 -13.59 5.02
N THR A 140 18.90 -12.84 4.80
CA THR A 140 20.20 -13.18 5.39
C THR A 140 20.12 -12.92 6.90
N ARG A 141 20.40 -13.96 7.69
CA ARG A 141 20.49 -13.89 9.15
C ARG A 141 21.64 -13.00 9.59
#